data_AF-A0A0B2QI07-F1
#
_entry.id   AF-A0A0B2QI07-F1
#
_cell.length_a   1.000
_cell.length_b   1.000
_cell.length_c   1.000
_cell.angle_alpha   90.00
_cell.angle_beta   90.00
_cell.angle_gamma   90.00
#
_symmetry.space_group_name_H-M   'P 1'
#
loop_
_entity.id
_entity.type
_entity.pdbx_description
1 polymer ?
#
loop_
_entity_poly.entity_id
_entity_poly.type
_entity_poly.pdbx_seq_one_letter_code
_entity_poly.pdbx_strand_id
1 'polypeptide(L)' 'LVEKVLRTLSSRFDYVVAAIEESKDFIEMKLDELQCSLEVHEQRIKERETDRPSEKVLFTQSGGKYKTGPG' A
#
# COMPACT_ATOMS: atom_id res chain seq x y z
N LEU A 1 -9.47 19.64 -11.95
CA LEU A 1 -10.46 18.55 -12.12
C LEU A 1 -10.05 17.33 -11.30
N VAL A 2 -8.80 16.89 -11.47
CA VAL A 2 -8.14 15.85 -10.65
C VAL A 2 -8.33 16.08 -9.14
N GLU A 3 -8.08 17.27 -8.62
CA GLU A 3 -8.29 17.58 -7.19
C GLU A 3 -9.72 17.30 -6.71
N LYS A 4 -10.73 17.59 -7.53
CA LYS A 4 -12.13 17.31 -7.19
C LYS A 4 -12.39 15.81 -7.13
N VAL A 5 -11.78 15.04 -8.04
CA VAL A 5 -11.85 13.58 -8.06
C VAL A 5 -11.19 13.01 -6.81
N LEU A 6 -9.95 13.42 -6.51
CA LEU A 6 -9.22 12.98 -5.31
C LEU A 6 -10.02 13.24 -4.03
N ARG A 7 -10.67 14.41 -3.92
CA ARG A 7 -11.52 14.76 -2.76
C ARG A 7 -12.80 13.93 -2.65
N THR A 8 -13.23 13.29 -3.74
CA THR A 8 -14.40 12.37 -3.76
C THR A 8 -14.01 10.90 -3.63
N LEU A 9 -12.71 10.56 -3.67
CA LEU A 9 -12.26 9.19 -3.51
C LEU A 9 -12.54 8.69 -2.09
N SER A 10 -12.79 7.39 -1.99
CA SER A 10 -12.97 6.70 -0.72
C SER A 10 -11.70 6.73 0.11
N SER A 11 -11.81 6.73 1.44
CA SER A 11 -10.67 6.73 2.39
C SER A 11 -9.70 5.56 2.18
N ARG A 12 -10.14 4.53 1.46
CA ARG A 12 -9.31 3.42 1.03
C ARG A 12 -8.13 3.81 0.13
N PHE A 13 -8.20 4.99 -0.50
CA PHE A 13 -7.16 5.55 -1.35
C PHE A 13 -6.37 6.67 -0.67
N ASP A 14 -6.53 6.90 0.63
CA ASP A 14 -5.86 8.01 1.34
C ASP A 14 -4.34 8.00 1.12
N TYR A 15 -3.72 6.82 1.07
CA TYR A 15 -2.29 6.69 0.76
C TYR A 15 -1.93 7.15 -0.66
N VAL A 16 -2.81 6.85 -1.64
CA VAL A 16 -2.62 7.27 -3.03
C VAL A 16 -2.81 8.79 -3.16
N VAL A 17 -3.82 9.34 -2.49
CA VAL A 17 -4.07 10.79 -2.44
C VAL A 17 -2.86 11.51 -1.82
N ALA A 18 -2.38 11.05 -0.67
CA ALA A 18 -1.22 11.65 0.00
C ALA A 18 0.04 11.64 -0.89
N ALA A 19 0.35 10.51 -1.53
CA ALA A 19 1.51 10.42 -2.43
C ALA A 19 1.42 11.38 -3.63
N ILE A 20 0.21 11.58 -4.16
CA ILE A 20 -0.06 12.51 -5.27
C ILE A 20 0.06 13.97 -4.80
N GLU A 21 -0.46 14.30 -3.61
CA GLU A 21 -0.33 15.64 -3.02
C GLU A 21 1.13 15.99 -2.70
N GLU A 22 1.88 15.02 -2.16
CA GLU A 22 3.32 15.18 -1.86
C GLU A 22 4.18 15.36 -3.11
N SER A 23 3.82 14.68 -4.21
CA SER A 23 4.57 14.77 -5.47
C SER A 23 4.36 16.11 -6.19
N LYS A 24 3.38 16.93 -5.79
CA LYS A 24 2.99 18.22 -6.44
C LYS A 24 2.62 18.11 -7.93
N ASP A 25 2.63 16.91 -8.50
CA ASP A 25 2.32 16.61 -9.91
C ASP A 25 0.82 16.62 -10.23
N PHE A 26 -0.06 16.79 -9.24
CA PHE A 26 -1.51 16.74 -9.44
C PHE A 26 -2.08 17.87 -10.32
N ILE A 27 -1.31 18.95 -10.53
CA ILE A 27 -1.68 20.07 -11.40
C ILE A 27 -1.44 19.71 -12.87
N GLU A 28 -0.42 18.90 -13.16
CA GLU A 28 -0.03 18.52 -14.52
C GLU A 28 -0.50 17.12 -14.92
N MET A 29 -0.86 16.27 -13.96
CA MET A 29 -1.36 14.91 -14.20
C MET A 29 -2.69 14.93 -14.99
N LYS A 30 -2.76 14.09 -16.02
CA LYS A 30 -3.99 13.91 -16.81
C LYS A 30 -5.00 13.04 -16.07
N LEU A 31 -6.29 13.29 -16.32
CA LEU A 31 -7.37 12.50 -15.71
C LEU A 31 -7.27 11.02 -16.09
N ASP A 32 -6.93 10.71 -17.35
CA ASP A 32 -6.74 9.33 -17.82
C ASP A 32 -5.61 8.60 -17.07
N GLU A 33 -4.51 9.30 -16.76
CA GLU A 33 -3.39 8.72 -16.00
C GLU A 33 -3.79 8.47 -14.54
N LEU A 34 -4.54 9.40 -13.94
CA LEU A 34 -5.09 9.23 -12.60
C LEU A 34 -6.04 8.02 -12.54
N GLN A 35 -6.96 7.90 -13.50
CA GLN A 35 -7.90 6.78 -13.56
C GLN A 35 -7.18 5.44 -13.69
N CYS A 36 -6.23 5.36 -14.62
CA CYS A 36 -5.43 4.14 -14.81
C CYS A 36 -4.65 3.75 -13.55
N SER A 37 -4.07 4.73 -12.84
CA SER A 37 -3.38 4.49 -11.57
C SER A 37 -4.31 3.97 -10.47
N LEU A 38 -5.50 4.56 -10.34
CA LEU A 38 -6.51 4.14 -9.36
C LEU A 38 -6.99 2.71 -9.63
N GLU A 39 -7.28 2.36 -10.88
CA GLU A 39 -7.72 1.02 -11.27
C GLU A 39 -6.68 -0.05 -10.93
N VAL A 40 -5.40 0.22 -11.20
CA VAL A 40 -4.29 -0.69 -10.83
C VAL A 40 -4.19 -0.85 -9.32
N HIS A 41 -4.36 0.23 -8.56
CA HIS A 41 -4.36 0.18 -7.09
C HIS A 41 -5.56 -0.61 -6.54
N GLU A 42 -6.75 -0.45 -7.13
CA GLU A 42 -7.93 -1.25 -6.77
C GLU A 42 -7.72 -2.74 -7.00
N GLN A 43 -7.18 -3.11 -8.16
CA GLN A 43 -6.87 -4.50 -8.47
C GLN A 43 -5.88 -5.08 -7.46
N ARG A 44 -4.80 -4.37 -7.15
CA ARG A 44 -3.81 -4.82 -6.14
C ARG A 44 -4.40 -4.98 -4.74
N ILE A 45 -5.28 -4.07 -4.33
CA ILE A 45 -5.96 -4.18 -3.02
C ILE A 45 -6.87 -5.40 -3.04
N LYS A 46 -7.67 -5.57 -4.09
CA LYS A 46 -8.57 -6.71 -4.25
C LYS A 46 -7.82 -8.03 -4.25
N GLU A 47 -6.71 -8.13 -4.98
CA GLU A 47 -5.83 -9.29 -5.00
C GLU A 47 -5.32 -9.62 -3.61
N ARG A 48 -4.82 -8.63 -2.85
CA ARG A 48 -4.35 -8.82 -1.47
C ARG A 48 -5.46 -9.20 -0.49
N GLU A 49 -6.70 -8.81 -0.75
CA GLU A 49 -7.84 -9.23 0.06
C GLU A 49 -8.33 -10.63 -0.27
N THR A 50 -8.26 -11.03 -1.54
CA THR A 50 -8.59 -12.39 -1.99
C THR A 50 -7.47 -13.39 -1.67
N ASP A 51 -6.21 -12.96 -1.68
CA ASP A 51 -5.03 -13.75 -1.34
C ASP A 51 -4.68 -13.60 0.16
N ARG A 52 -5.68 -13.71 1.03
CA ARG A 52 -5.44 -13.99 2.45
C ARG A 52 -5.51 -15.50 2.69
N PRO A 53 -4.46 -16.31 2.45
CA PRO A 53 -4.13 -17.31 3.44
C PRO A 53 -3.58 -16.54 4.64
N SER A 54 -4.27 -16.67 5.78
CA SER A 54 -3.77 -16.38 7.13
C SER A 54 -2.26 -16.18 7.20
N GLU A 55 -1.82 -14.99 7.62
CA GLU A 55 -0.75 -14.77 8.59
C GLU A 55 0.21 -15.95 8.79
N LYS A 56 1.49 -15.77 8.38
CA LYS A 56 2.74 -16.43 8.83
C LYS A 56 3.73 -16.34 7.65
N VAL A 57 4.85 -15.63 7.69
CA VAL A 57 5.98 -15.81 8.60
C VAL A 57 6.90 -14.59 8.44
N LEU A 58 6.98 -13.73 9.46
CA LEU A 58 8.22 -13.01 9.77
C LEU A 58 8.68 -13.52 11.12
N PHE A 59 9.03 -14.81 11.20
CA PHE A 59 9.84 -15.28 12.32
C PHE A 59 11.24 -14.72 12.09
N THR A 60 11.50 -13.54 12.67
CA THR A 60 12.85 -13.08 12.98
C THR A 60 13.59 -14.21 13.66
N GLN A 61 14.62 -14.77 13.00
CA GLN A 61 15.57 -15.65 13.67
C GLN A 61 16.23 -14.83 14.78
N SER A 62 15.71 -14.98 15.99
CA SER A 62 16.39 -14.54 17.21
C SER A 62 17.67 -15.37 17.35
N GLY A 63 18.79 -14.78 16.96
CA GLY A 63 20.11 -15.26 17.32
C GLY A 63 20.24 -15.24 18.84
N GLY A 64 20.55 -16.40 19.43
CA GLY A 64 20.69 -16.55 20.87
C GLY A 64 20.71 -18.01 21.31
N LYS A 65 21.67 -18.79 20.81
CA LYS A 65 21.94 -20.15 21.28
C LYS A 65 22.51 -20.05 22.70
N TYR A 66 21.67 -20.20 23.72
CA TYR A 66 22.14 -20.41 25.09
C TYR A 66 22.87 -21.75 25.17
N LYS A 67 24.09 -21.69 25.67
CA LYS A 67 25.05 -22.78 25.77
C LYS A 67 24.76 -23.50 27.09
N THR A 68 24.30 -24.74 27.04
CA THR A 68 24.23 -25.60 28.23
C THR A 68 25.59 -26.24 28.45
N GLY A 69 26.29 -25.85 29.52
CA GLY A 69 27.42 -26.61 30.06
C GLY A 69 26.96 -27.45 31.24
N PRO A 70 27.52 -28.65 31.48
CA PRO A 70 27.39 -29.34 32.75
C PRO A 70 28.57 -28.98 33.67
N GLY A 71 28.26 -28.57 34.89
CA GLY A 71 29.18 -28.48 36.03
C GLY A 71 28.48 -29.07 37.25
#